data_AF-A0AAJ6YS89-F1
#
_entry.id   AF-A0AAJ6YS89-F1
#
_cell.length_a   1.000
_cell.length_b   1.000
_cell.length_c   1.000
_cell.angle_alpha   90.00
_cell.angle_beta   90.00
_cell.angle_gamma   90.00
#
_symmetry.space_group_name_H-M   'P 1'
#
loop_
_entity.id
_entity.type
_entity.pdbx_description
1 polymer ?
#
loop_
_entity_poly.entity_id
_entity_poly.type
_entity_poly.pdbx_seq_one_letter_code
_entity_poly.pdbx_strand_id
1 'polypeptide(L)'
;MEFVLKHSEWKVLREVPTFPSSICPSNPETQSLVKSMIRQIVEFHSDIKYLHIGADEVWHMGLCPQCTKRVGSSKYGKASLFLDHVITITQFIKESYPSLKVIIWDDMLRTIDLEILNGILEPLTTF
;
A
#
# COMPACT_ATOMS: atom_id res chain seq x y z
N MET A 1 6.94 4.35 7.72
CA MET A 1 6.27 5.60 7.23
C MET A 1 6.50 6.80 8.17
N GLU A 2 7.38 6.68 9.17
CA GLU A 2 7.51 7.64 10.25
C GLU A 2 7.92 9.03 9.79
N PHE A 3 8.73 9.12 8.73
CA PHE A 3 9.22 10.40 8.21
C PHE A 3 8.09 11.36 7.87
N VAL A 4 7.07 10.91 7.13
CA VAL A 4 5.94 11.77 6.73
C VAL A 4 4.87 11.82 7.82
N LEU A 5 4.57 10.68 8.44
CA LEU A 5 3.46 10.59 9.39
C LEU A 5 3.76 11.21 10.75
N LYS A 6 5.00 11.59 11.08
CA LYS A 6 5.32 12.34 12.31
C LYS A 6 4.74 13.75 12.34
N HIS A 7 4.49 14.35 11.17
CA HIS A 7 3.96 15.70 11.03
C HIS A 7 2.47 15.77 11.36
N SER A 8 2.03 16.87 11.97
CA SER A 8 0.65 17.07 12.43
C SER A 8 -0.39 16.96 11.32
N GLU A 9 -0.05 17.49 10.15
CA GLU A 9 -0.84 17.57 8.93
C GLU A 9 -1.23 16.17 8.44
N TRP A 10 -0.34 15.20 8.60
CA TRP A 10 -0.54 13.82 8.11
C TRP A 10 -0.97 12.85 9.22
N LYS A 11 -1.11 13.31 10.47
CA LYS A 11 -1.46 12.46 11.61
C LYS A 11 -2.82 11.76 11.43
N VAL A 12 -3.76 12.41 10.75
CA VAL A 12 -5.09 11.86 10.44
C VAL A 12 -5.04 10.64 9.51
N LEU A 13 -3.94 10.47 8.77
CA LEU A 13 -3.75 9.34 7.87
C LEU A 13 -3.17 8.11 8.57
N ARG A 14 -2.76 8.19 9.83
CA ARG A 14 -2.19 7.04 10.54
C ARG A 14 -3.22 5.93 10.73
N GLU A 15 -2.77 4.68 10.64
CA GLU A 15 -3.62 3.52 10.97
C GLU A 15 -3.94 3.47 12.47
N VAL A 16 -2.96 3.79 13.31
CA VAL A 16 -3.18 3.96 14.75
C VAL A 16 -2.73 5.37 15.14
N PRO A 17 -3.58 6.20 15.77
CA PRO A 17 -3.28 7.62 16.01
C PRO A 17 -1.94 7.88 16.73
N THR A 18 -1.54 6.98 17.62
CA THR A 18 -0.29 7.05 18.40
C THR A 18 0.94 6.57 17.64
N PHE A 19 0.80 5.78 16.59
CA PHE A 19 1.92 5.15 15.88
C PHE A 19 2.05 5.70 14.45
N PRO A 20 3.15 6.40 14.13
CA PRO A 20 3.41 6.90 12.78
C PRO A 20 4.01 5.84 11.83
N SER A 21 4.05 4.57 12.26
CA SER A 21 4.69 3.48 11.51
C SER A 21 3.95 3.12 10.21
N SER A 22 2.62 3.20 10.22
CA SER A 22 1.75 2.78 9.12
C SER A 22 0.62 3.76 8.82
N ILE A 23 0.28 3.85 7.54
CA ILE A 23 -0.81 4.67 7.02
C ILE A 23 -2.10 3.84 6.92
N CYS A 24 -3.26 4.47 7.09
CA CYS A 24 -4.58 3.88 6.92
C CYS A 24 -4.91 3.79 5.42
N PRO A 25 -4.94 2.58 4.81
CA PRO A 25 -5.24 2.44 3.39
C PRO A 25 -6.73 2.69 3.06
N SER A 26 -7.60 2.82 4.06
CA SER A 26 -9.02 3.15 3.86
C SER A 26 -9.32 4.65 3.94
N ASN A 27 -8.34 5.50 4.27
CA ASN A 27 -8.51 6.94 4.19
C ASN A 27 -8.32 7.39 2.72
N PRO A 28 -9.28 8.10 2.09
CA PRO A 28 -9.17 8.50 0.68
C PRO A 28 -7.95 9.39 0.39
N GLU A 29 -7.49 10.18 1.35
CA GLU A 29 -6.33 11.07 1.19
C GLU A 29 -4.99 10.31 1.17
N THR A 30 -4.96 9.08 1.72
CA THR A 30 -3.75 8.23 1.73
C THR A 30 -3.19 8.01 0.33
N GLN A 31 -4.05 7.74 -0.66
CA GLN A 31 -3.58 7.54 -2.02
C GLN A 31 -2.94 8.80 -2.59
N SER A 32 -3.51 9.98 -2.31
CA SER A 32 -2.96 11.25 -2.79
C SER A 32 -1.55 11.49 -2.25
N LEU A 33 -1.35 11.25 -0.95
CA LEU A 33 -0.04 11.38 -0.32
C LEU A 33 0.97 10.40 -0.91
N VAL A 34 0.65 9.11 -0.95
CA VAL A 34 1.58 8.08 -1.44
C VAL A 34 1.93 8.29 -2.92
N LYS A 35 0.94 8.61 -3.76
CA LYS A 35 1.18 8.92 -5.19
C LYS A 35 2.06 10.15 -5.34
N SER A 36 1.86 11.18 -4.53
CA SER A 36 2.69 12.40 -4.58
C SER A 36 4.14 12.13 -4.18
N MET A 37 4.38 11.30 -3.15
CA MET A 37 5.73 10.87 -2.77
C MET A 37 6.42 10.07 -3.88
N ILE A 38 5.69 9.15 -4.51
CA ILE A 38 6.20 8.38 -5.65
C ILE A 38 6.58 9.29 -6.81
N ARG A 39 5.71 10.24 -7.19
CA ARG A 39 6.00 11.20 -8.28
C ARG A 39 7.29 11.96 -8.01
N GLN A 40 7.45 12.51 -6.80
CA GLN A 40 8.67 13.24 -6.43
C GLN A 40 9.93 12.39 -6.55
N ILE A 41 9.88 11.12 -6.11
CA ILE A 41 11.02 10.20 -6.22
C ILE A 41 11.36 9.91 -7.68
N VAL A 42 10.37 9.62 -8.51
CA VAL A 42 10.56 9.29 -9.93
C VAL A 42 11.03 10.51 -10.73
N GLU A 43 10.46 11.69 -10.47
CA GLU A 43 10.87 12.96 -11.10
C GLU A 43 12.32 13.31 -10.76
N PHE A 44 12.76 13.06 -9.52
CA PHE A 44 14.13 13.30 -9.11
C PHE A 44 15.12 12.28 -9.70
N HIS A 45 14.69 11.03 -9.94
CA HIS A 45 15.52 9.97 -10.49
C HIS A 45 14.98 9.48 -11.84
N SER A 46 15.09 10.30 -12.88
CA SER A 46 14.44 10.06 -14.18
C SER A 46 14.80 8.75 -14.89
N ASP A 47 15.98 8.17 -14.59
CA ASP A 47 16.54 7.05 -15.34
C ASP A 47 16.49 5.71 -14.58
N ILE A 48 15.72 5.63 -13.48
CA ILE A 48 15.58 4.39 -12.71
C ILE A 48 14.81 3.33 -13.50
N LYS A 49 15.16 2.07 -13.26
CA LYS A 49 14.46 0.90 -13.85
C LYS A 49 13.60 0.16 -12.83
N TYR A 50 13.88 0.38 -11.54
CA TYR A 50 13.25 -0.31 -10.44
C TYR A 50 12.84 0.71 -9.39
N LEU A 51 11.66 0.52 -8.81
CA LEU A 51 11.18 1.30 -7.69
C LEU A 51 10.73 0.36 -6.58
N HIS A 52 11.40 0.43 -5.44
CA HIS A 52 11.03 -0.30 -4.25
C HIS A 52 10.03 0.52 -3.42
N ILE A 53 8.82 0.01 -3.18
CA ILE A 53 7.75 0.76 -2.47
C ILE A 53 7.58 0.35 -1.00
N GLY A 54 8.43 -0.56 -0.50
CA GLY A 54 8.41 -0.99 0.90
C GLY A 54 7.35 -2.07 1.11
N ALA A 55 6.33 -1.73 1.91
CA ALA A 55 5.21 -2.59 2.32
C ALA A 55 5.57 -3.74 3.26
N ASP A 56 6.62 -3.57 4.07
CA ASP A 56 7.07 -4.46 5.14
C ASP A 56 6.43 -4.13 6.50
N GLU A 57 6.41 -5.13 7.38
CA GLU A 57 6.27 -4.98 8.84
C GLU A 57 5.08 -4.13 9.29
N VAL A 58 3.92 -4.29 8.62
CA VAL A 58 2.70 -3.52 8.90
C VAL A 58 1.95 -4.10 10.10
N TRP A 59 2.59 -4.12 11.26
CA TRP A 59 2.12 -4.78 12.49
C TRP A 59 0.73 -4.32 12.97
N HIS A 60 0.41 -3.04 12.76
CA HIS A 60 -0.83 -2.41 13.23
C HIS A 60 -1.94 -2.34 12.16
N MET A 61 -1.84 -3.12 11.08
CA MET A 61 -2.83 -3.10 10.00
C MET A 61 -4.23 -3.55 10.46
N GLY A 62 -5.27 -2.82 10.03
CA GLY A 62 -6.66 -3.21 10.20
C GLY A 62 -7.25 -2.89 11.58
N LEU A 63 -6.72 -1.86 12.26
CA LEU A 63 -7.09 -1.48 13.62
C LEU A 63 -7.90 -0.18 13.69
N CYS A 64 -7.78 0.71 12.70
CA CYS A 64 -8.60 1.93 12.68
C CYS A 64 -10.08 1.61 12.38
N PRO A 65 -11.05 2.44 12.79
CA PRO A 65 -12.48 2.14 12.57
C PRO A 65 -12.84 1.83 11.11
N GLN A 66 -12.25 2.55 10.16
CA GLN A 66 -12.51 2.36 8.73
C GLN A 66 -11.91 1.04 8.20
N CYS A 67 -10.67 0.73 8.59
CA CYS A 67 -10.00 -0.50 8.19
C CYS A 67 -10.60 -1.72 8.89
N THR A 68 -10.99 -1.63 10.17
CA THR A 68 -11.72 -2.68 10.88
C THR A 68 -13.02 -3.03 10.16
N LYS A 69 -13.81 -2.03 9.74
CA LYS A 69 -15.03 -2.25 8.96
C LYS A 69 -14.73 -2.94 7.63
N ARG A 70 -13.74 -2.45 6.88
CA ARG A 70 -13.35 -3.01 5.57
C ARG A 70 -12.84 -4.45 5.69
N VAL A 71 -12.06 -4.75 6.72
CA VAL A 71 -11.59 -6.11 7.04
C VAL A 71 -12.77 -7.01 7.37
N GLY A 72 -13.70 -6.56 8.22
CA GLY A 72 -14.88 -7.35 8.61
C GLY A 72 -15.84 -7.64 7.45
N SER A 73 -15.87 -6.80 6.41
CA SER A 73 -16.68 -7.01 5.21
C SER A 73 -15.99 -7.79 4.09
N SER A 74 -14.68 -8.02 4.18
CA SER A 74 -13.92 -8.69 3.12
C SER A 74 -13.88 -10.21 3.31
N LYS A 75 -14.03 -10.96 2.20
CA LYS A 75 -13.83 -12.41 2.16
C LYS A 75 -12.44 -12.83 2.71
N TYR A 76 -11.40 -12.03 2.44
CA TYR A 76 -10.02 -12.35 2.84
C TYR A 76 -9.47 -11.40 3.92
N GLY A 77 -10.35 -10.63 4.57
CA GLY A 77 -10.01 -9.79 5.72
C GLY A 77 -8.80 -8.87 5.48
N LYS A 78 -7.79 -9.01 6.34
CA LYS A 78 -6.55 -8.22 6.31
C LYS A 78 -5.72 -8.45 5.04
N ALA A 79 -5.77 -9.64 4.44
CA ALA A 79 -5.05 -9.93 3.20
C ALA A 79 -5.59 -9.06 2.05
N SER A 80 -6.92 -8.94 1.91
CA SER A 80 -7.50 -7.99 0.94
C SER A 80 -7.10 -6.55 1.24
N LEU A 81 -7.14 -6.13 2.50
CA LEU A 81 -6.77 -4.75 2.86
C LEU A 81 -5.34 -4.40 2.40
N PHE A 82 -4.40 -5.31 2.64
CA PHE A 82 -3.01 -5.17 2.21
C PHE A 82 -2.87 -5.21 0.69
N LEU A 83 -3.38 -6.27 0.06
CA LEU A 83 -3.21 -6.51 -1.37
C LEU A 83 -3.88 -5.42 -2.20
N ASP A 84 -5.10 -5.00 -1.84
CA ASP A 84 -5.80 -3.91 -2.54
C ASP A 84 -4.95 -2.63 -2.55
N HIS A 85 -4.30 -2.31 -1.42
CA HIS A 85 -3.44 -1.13 -1.32
C HIS A 85 -2.22 -1.27 -2.23
N VAL A 86 -1.48 -2.39 -2.13
CA VAL A 86 -0.28 -2.65 -2.95
C VAL A 86 -0.62 -2.67 -4.44
N ILE A 87 -1.71 -3.33 -4.83
CA ILE A 87 -2.20 -3.41 -6.21
C ILE A 87 -2.53 -2.01 -6.73
N THR A 88 -3.27 -1.21 -5.96
CA THR A 88 -3.66 0.15 -6.36
C THR A 88 -2.43 1.03 -6.62
N ILE A 89 -1.42 0.96 -5.74
CA ILE A 89 -0.18 1.74 -5.90
C ILE A 89 0.65 1.21 -7.07
N THR A 90 0.75 -0.11 -7.24
CA THR A 90 1.47 -0.75 -8.35
C THR A 90 0.82 -0.40 -9.70
N GLN A 91 -0.51 -0.43 -9.80
CA GLN A 91 -1.25 -0.02 -10.99
C GLN A 91 -0.98 1.43 -11.35
N PHE A 92 -1.05 2.33 -10.36
CA PHE A 92 -0.70 3.73 -10.57
C PHE A 92 0.72 3.91 -11.13
N ILE A 93 1.71 3.19 -10.59
CA ILE A 93 3.09 3.24 -11.08
C ILE A 93 3.19 2.70 -12.50
N LYS A 94 2.57 1.55 -12.80
CA LYS A 94 2.58 0.95 -14.14
C LYS A 94 1.94 1.85 -15.19
N GLU A 95 0.82 2.49 -14.86
CA GLU A 95 0.12 3.41 -15.75
C GLU A 95 0.90 4.71 -15.97
N SER A 96 1.48 5.27 -14.91
CA SER A 96 2.20 6.55 -14.98
C SER A 96 3.62 6.41 -15.51
N TYR A 97 4.27 5.27 -15.26
CA TYR A 97 5.68 5.00 -15.54
C TYR A 97 5.89 3.57 -16.07
N PRO A 98 5.47 3.26 -17.31
CA PRO A 98 5.40 1.88 -17.82
C PRO A 98 6.72 1.12 -17.87
N SER A 99 7.86 1.83 -17.89
CA SER A 99 9.20 1.23 -17.88
C SER A 99 9.67 0.80 -16.48
N LEU A 100 9.01 1.23 -15.41
CA LEU A 100 9.41 0.92 -14.04
C LEU A 100 8.93 -0.45 -13.58
N LYS A 101 9.85 -1.20 -12.99
CA LYS A 101 9.56 -2.45 -12.29
C LYS A 101 9.39 -2.19 -10.80
N VAL A 102 8.20 -2.49 -10.28
CA VAL A 102 7.89 -2.33 -8.85
C VAL A 102 8.44 -3.50 -8.05
N ILE A 103 9.04 -3.21 -6.90
CA ILE A 103 9.52 -4.18 -5.92
C ILE A 103 8.87 -3.88 -4.56
N ILE A 104 8.51 -4.93 -3.82
CA ILE A 104 8.06 -4.88 -2.43
C ILE A 104 8.84 -5.89 -1.60
N TRP A 105 8.85 -5.68 -0.29
CA TRP A 105 9.25 -6.73 0.64
C TRP A 105 8.20 -7.85 0.66
N ASP A 106 8.65 -9.09 0.90
CA ASP A 106 7.82 -10.28 0.77
C ASP A 106 7.19 -10.73 2.10
N ASP A 107 7.62 -10.18 3.23
CA ASP A 107 7.24 -10.60 4.58
C ASP A 107 5.73 -10.60 4.82
N MET A 108 5.04 -9.54 4.37
CA MET A 108 3.60 -9.45 4.46
C MET A 108 2.90 -10.51 3.58
N LEU A 109 3.48 -10.86 2.44
CA LEU A 109 2.93 -11.88 1.52
C LEU A 109 3.08 -13.30 2.06
N ARG A 110 4.16 -13.60 2.79
CA ARG A 110 4.43 -14.93 3.36
C ARG A 110 3.33 -15.42 4.32
N THR A 111 2.52 -14.49 4.84
CA THR A 111 1.39 -14.81 5.73
C THR A 111 0.07 -15.05 5.00
N ILE A 112 0.03 -14.83 3.68
CA ILE A 112 -1.18 -14.94 2.86
C ILE A 112 -1.15 -16.28 2.13
N ASP A 113 -2.26 -17.02 2.22
CA ASP A 113 -2.42 -18.29 1.52
C ASP A 113 -2.33 -18.11 0.00
N LEU A 114 -1.70 -19.07 -0.70
CA LEU A 114 -1.52 -19.03 -2.15
C LEU A 114 -2.85 -18.97 -2.91
N GLU A 115 -3.91 -19.63 -2.43
CA GLU A 115 -5.23 -19.57 -3.04
C GLU A 115 -5.82 -18.16 -2.97
N ILE A 116 -5.56 -17.44 -1.88
CA ILE A 116 -5.98 -16.04 -1.71
C ILE A 116 -5.19 -15.15 -2.67
N LEU A 117 -3.87 -15.34 -2.76
CA LEU A 117 -3.02 -14.59 -3.69
C LEU A 117 -3.49 -14.79 -5.14
N ASN A 118 -3.67 -16.05 -5.57
CA ASN A 118 -4.14 -16.35 -6.91
C ASN A 118 -5.54 -15.78 -7.15
N GLY A 119 -6.48 -15.96 -6.21
CA GLY A 119 -7.85 -15.46 -6.36
C GLY A 119 -7.96 -13.93 -6.45
N ILE A 120 -6.96 -13.18 -5.96
CA ILE A 120 -6.91 -11.72 -6.06
C ILE A 120 -6.08 -11.26 -7.28
N LEU A 121 -4.98 -11.95 -7.59
CA LEU A 121 -4.05 -11.53 -8.65
C LEU A 121 -4.44 -12.03 -10.04
N GLU A 122 -5.04 -13.21 -10.19
CA GLU A 122 -5.43 -13.76 -11.48
C GLU A 122 -6.30 -12.78 -12.30
N PRO A 123 -7.35 -12.14 -11.74
CA PRO A 123 -8.16 -11.16 -12.48
C PRO A 123 -7.39 -9.93 -12.96
N LEU A 124 -6.22 -9.66 -12.39
CA LEU A 124 -5.38 -8.51 -12.71
C LEU A 124 -4.32 -8.81 -13.77
N THR A 125 -4.13 -10.10 -14.11
CA THR A 125 -3.15 -10.56 -15.12
C THR A 125 -3.75 -10.80 -16.50
N THR A 126 -5.08 -10.68 -16.63
CA THR A 126 -5.85 -10.90 -17.88
C THR A 126 -5.98 -9.67 -18.79
N PHE A 127 -5.03 -8.73 -18.74
CA PHE A 127 -4.97 -7.57 -19.64
C PHE A 127 -3.67 -7.55 -20.46
#